data_AF-A0A250WTJ8-F1
#
_entry.id   AF-A0A250WTJ8-F1
#
_cell.length_a   1.000
_cell.length_b   1.000
_cell.length_c   1.000
_cell.angle_alpha   90.00
_cell.angle_beta   90.00
_cell.angle_gamma   90.00
#
_symmetry.space_group_name_H-M   'P 1'
#
loop_
_entity.id
_entity.type
_entity.pdbx_description
1 polymer ?
#
loop_
_entity_poly.entity_id
_entity_poly.type
_entity_poly.pdbx_seq_one_letter_code
_entity_poly.pdbx_strand_id
1 'polypeptide(L)'
;MGYYGMPSAKLPPGPRSPLDDALYKIKNMESLEIMSKLIYNATVSPKEDKFRRIRLSNAKINALLVQVPGCVEALLEMGWETDTTDSDSLIIPTGRFMSMAEVRKVEDSKERLRKELNEVAKERLRKETRSASSSVTPVDTAGSSVRVQA
;
A
#
# COMPACT_ATOMS: atom_id res chain seq x y z
N MET A 1 35.98 36.07 -12.55
CA MET A 1 36.08 34.71 -12.00
C MET A 1 34.67 34.22 -11.66
N GLY A 2 34.01 33.50 -12.57
CA GLY A 2 32.70 32.91 -12.30
C GLY A 2 32.87 31.52 -11.73
N TYR A 3 32.55 31.33 -10.45
CA TYR A 3 32.48 30.00 -9.85
C TYR A 3 31.16 29.35 -10.29
N TYR A 4 31.27 28.39 -11.21
CA TYR A 4 30.13 27.57 -11.63
C TYR A 4 29.65 26.72 -10.44
N GLY A 5 28.42 26.98 -10.00
CA GLY A 5 27.67 26.10 -9.13
C GLY A 5 27.35 24.81 -9.88
N MET A 6 28.17 23.78 -9.66
CA MET A 6 27.81 22.42 -10.06
C MET A 6 26.55 22.01 -9.27
N PRO A 7 25.44 21.63 -9.93
CA PRO A 7 24.32 21.03 -9.24
C PRO A 7 24.82 19.73 -8.61
N SER A 8 24.73 19.63 -7.28
CA SER A 8 25.10 18.44 -6.51
C SER A 8 24.58 17.19 -7.23
N ALA A 9 25.50 16.31 -7.63
CA ALA A 9 25.17 15.09 -8.33
C ALA A 9 24.25 14.27 -7.43
N LYS A 10 22.96 14.23 -7.77
CA LYS A 10 21.98 13.37 -7.11
C LYS A 10 22.41 11.94 -7.42
N LEU A 11 23.08 11.32 -6.45
CA LEU A 11 23.41 9.90 -6.50
C LEU A 11 22.12 9.14 -6.87
N PRO A 12 22.20 8.16 -7.78
CA PRO A 12 21.04 7.33 -8.09
C PRO A 12 20.53 6.72 -6.78
N PRO A 13 19.20 6.63 -6.59
CA PRO A 13 18.66 6.01 -5.39
C PRO A 13 19.27 4.62 -5.28
N GLY A 14 19.83 4.31 -4.11
CA GLY A 14 20.47 3.03 -3.86
C GLY A 14 19.52 1.86 -4.11
N PRO A 15 20.05 0.63 -4.22
CA PRO A 15 19.22 -0.56 -4.33
C PRO A 15 18.21 -0.59 -3.17
N ARG A 16 16.98 -1.01 -3.47
CA ARG A 16 15.90 -1.11 -2.49
C ARG A 16 16.32 -2.03 -1.36
N SER A 17 15.96 -1.67 -0.13
CA SER A 17 16.17 -2.56 1.02
C SER A 17 15.36 -3.85 0.81
N PRO A 18 15.84 -5.03 1.28
CA PRO A 18 15.06 -6.27 1.22
C PRO A 18 13.65 -6.14 1.79
N LEU A 19 13.52 -5.34 2.86
CA LEU A 19 12.25 -4.96 3.45
C LEU A 19 11.37 -4.16 2.49
N ASP A 20 11.93 -3.19 1.75
CA ASP A 20 11.17 -2.39 0.79
C ASP A 20 10.67 -3.24 -0.38
N ASP A 21 11.45 -4.23 -0.80
CA ASP A 21 11.05 -5.20 -1.84
C ASP A 21 9.94 -6.13 -1.34
N ALA A 22 10.01 -6.60 -0.09
CA ALA A 22 8.95 -7.38 0.52
C ALA A 22 7.65 -6.57 0.64
N LEU A 23 7.72 -5.31 1.08
CA LEU A 23 6.58 -4.40 1.13
C LEU A 23 6.01 -4.09 -0.26
N TYR A 24 6.87 -4.02 -1.29
CA TYR A 24 6.44 -3.78 -2.67
C TYR A 24 5.54 -4.90 -3.22
N LYS A 25 5.73 -6.15 -2.76
CA LYS A 25 4.92 -7.30 -3.18
C LYS A 25 3.49 -7.24 -2.63
N ILE A 26 3.26 -6.52 -1.53
CA ILE A 26 1.97 -6.46 -0.86
C ILE A 26 1.03 -5.53 -1.62
N LYS A 27 0.00 -6.11 -2.25
CA LYS A 27 -1.03 -5.36 -3.01
C LYS A 27 -2.36 -5.23 -2.27
N ASN A 28 -2.43 -5.66 -1.01
CA ASN A 28 -3.63 -5.61 -0.20
C ASN A 28 -3.53 -4.52 0.88
N MET A 29 -4.46 -3.56 0.85
CA MET A 29 -4.49 -2.44 1.79
C MET A 29 -4.80 -2.90 3.22
N GLU A 30 -5.73 -3.85 3.39
CA GLU A 30 -6.13 -4.34 4.71
C GLU A 30 -4.97 -5.04 5.42
N SER A 31 -4.18 -5.80 4.66
CA SER A 31 -2.96 -6.46 5.14
C SER A 31 -1.94 -5.45 5.66
N LEU A 32 -1.69 -4.37 4.90
CA LEU A 32 -0.76 -3.32 5.32
C LEU A 32 -1.26 -2.57 6.56
N GLU A 33 -2.57 -2.36 6.70
CA GLU A 33 -3.16 -1.74 7.90
C GLU A 33 -3.00 -2.59 9.14
N ILE A 34 -3.27 -3.89 9.05
CA ILE A 34 -3.06 -4.82 10.17
C ILE A 34 -1.59 -4.90 10.54
N MET A 35 -0.72 -5.04 9.53
CA MET A 35 0.72 -5.10 9.74
C MET A 35 1.24 -3.84 10.45
N SER A 36 0.83 -2.65 10.00
CA SER A 36 1.17 -1.38 10.66
C SER A 36 0.71 -1.35 12.12
N LYS A 37 -0.53 -1.76 12.42
CA LYS A 37 -1.04 -1.82 13.80
C LYS A 37 -0.22 -2.76 14.69
N LEU A 38 0.15 -3.94 14.17
CA LEU A 38 0.94 -4.92 14.91
C LEU A 38 2.32 -4.36 15.25
N ILE A 39 3.00 -3.79 14.27
CA ILE A 39 4.33 -3.20 14.44
C ILE A 39 4.28 -1.98 15.36
N TYR A 40 3.29 -1.11 15.18
CA TYR A 40 3.10 0.06 16.05
C TYR A 40 2.90 -0.35 17.51
N ASN A 41 2.04 -1.33 17.78
CA ASN A 41 1.82 -1.81 19.15
C ASN A 41 3.09 -2.43 19.75
N ALA A 42 3.86 -3.19 18.95
CA ALA A 42 5.15 -3.74 19.36
C ALA A 42 6.19 -2.65 19.65
N THR A 43 6.14 -1.52 18.91
CA THR A 43 7.06 -0.39 19.05
C THR A 43 6.71 0.49 20.26
N VAL A 44 5.42 0.76 20.48
CA VAL A 44 4.94 1.62 21.58
C VAL A 44 4.93 0.90 22.92
N SER A 45 4.54 -0.37 22.93
CA SER A 45 4.47 -1.20 24.14
C SER A 45 5.41 -2.41 24.05
N PRO A 46 6.74 -2.20 23.97
CA PRO A 46 7.70 -3.30 23.79
C PRO A 46 7.86 -4.20 25.03
N LYS A 47 7.29 -3.81 26.17
CA LYS A 47 7.31 -4.59 27.42
C LYS A 47 6.18 -5.61 27.50
N GLU A 48 5.16 -5.50 26.66
CA GLU A 48 3.99 -6.38 26.71
C GLU A 48 4.18 -7.56 25.75
N ASP A 49 4.37 -8.77 26.29
CA ASP A 49 4.65 -9.97 25.50
C ASP A 49 3.58 -10.31 24.47
N LYS A 50 2.32 -9.94 24.74
CA LYS A 50 1.21 -10.13 23.78
C LYS A 50 1.39 -9.34 22.47
N PHE A 51 2.15 -8.25 22.47
CA PHE A 51 2.45 -7.47 21.26
C PHE A 51 3.75 -7.92 20.59
N ARG A 52 4.54 -8.74 21.28
CA ARG A 52 5.78 -9.33 20.77
C ARG A 52 5.60 -10.70 20.16
N ARG A 53 4.37 -11.23 20.16
CA ARG A 53 4.02 -12.54 19.61
C ARG A 53 2.78 -12.42 18.72
N ILE A 54 2.90 -12.90 17.49
CA ILE A 54 1.82 -13.00 16.52
C ILE A 54 1.55 -14.48 16.26
N ARG A 55 0.32 -14.92 16.47
CA ARG A 55 -0.13 -16.27 16.10
C ARG A 55 -0.66 -16.28 14.67
N LEU A 56 0.03 -16.97 13.77
CA LEU A 56 -0.34 -17.12 12.36
C LEU A 56 -1.54 -18.06 12.18
N SER A 57 -1.90 -18.84 13.20
CA SER A 57 -3.09 -19.70 13.23
C SER A 57 -4.42 -18.94 13.40
N ASN A 58 -4.39 -17.66 13.80
CA ASN A 58 -5.61 -16.86 13.87
C ASN A 58 -6.15 -16.62 12.46
N ALA A 59 -7.41 -17.00 12.19
CA ALA A 59 -8.02 -16.92 10.86
C ALA A 59 -7.85 -15.54 10.17
N LYS A 60 -7.95 -14.43 10.92
CA LYS A 60 -7.75 -13.08 10.36
C LYS A 60 -6.30 -12.81 10.01
N ILE A 61 -5.37 -13.21 10.89
CA ILE A 61 -3.93 -13.06 10.67
C ILE A 61 -3.46 -13.95 9.54
N ASN A 62 -3.97 -15.18 9.46
CA ASN A 62 -3.66 -16.11 8.39
C ASN A 62 -4.10 -15.56 7.04
N ALA A 63 -5.36 -15.13 6.92
CA ALA A 63 -5.90 -14.58 5.68
C ALA A 63 -5.18 -13.30 5.22
N LEU A 64 -4.75 -12.45 6.14
CA LEU A 64 -4.22 -11.13 5.80
C LEU A 64 -2.69 -11.04 5.81
N LEU A 65 -1.97 -11.90 6.52
CA LEU A 65 -0.51 -11.93 6.55
C LEU A 65 0.10 -13.18 5.89
N VAL A 66 -0.49 -14.37 6.07
CA VAL A 66 0.11 -15.61 5.54
C VAL A 66 -0.28 -15.82 4.08
N GLN A 67 -1.55 -15.61 3.73
CA GLN A 67 -2.02 -15.78 2.35
C GLN A 67 -1.55 -14.67 1.41
N VAL A 68 -1.07 -13.55 1.96
CA VAL A 68 -0.61 -12.40 1.17
C VAL A 68 0.91 -12.45 0.99
N PRO A 69 1.41 -12.58 -0.24
CA PRO A 69 2.84 -12.70 -0.50
C PRO A 69 3.58 -11.41 -0.09
N GLY A 70 4.72 -11.57 0.56
CA GLY A 70 5.56 -10.47 1.04
C GLY A 70 5.27 -9.99 2.47
N CYS A 71 4.12 -10.32 3.07
CA CYS A 71 3.81 -9.91 4.45
C CYS A 71 4.71 -10.61 5.49
N VAL A 72 4.82 -11.94 5.43
CA VAL A 72 5.70 -12.71 6.33
C VAL A 72 7.17 -12.34 6.11
N GLU A 73 7.59 -12.24 4.84
CA GLU A 73 8.96 -11.82 4.48
C GLU A 73 9.28 -10.44 5.08
N ALA A 74 8.37 -9.46 4.96
CA ALA A 74 8.57 -8.13 5.52
C ALA A 74 8.71 -8.16 7.05
N LEU A 75 7.92 -9.00 7.75
CA LEU A 75 8.03 -9.15 9.20
C LEU A 75 9.39 -9.79 9.59
N LEU A 76 9.83 -10.81 8.87
CA LEU A 76 11.13 -11.45 9.12
C LEU A 76 12.29 -10.45 8.91
N GLU A 77 12.25 -9.67 7.84
CA GLU A 77 13.25 -8.61 7.56
C GLU A 77 13.24 -7.48 8.61
N MET A 78 12.09 -7.23 9.25
CA MET A 78 11.97 -6.31 10.38
C MET A 78 12.59 -6.85 11.68
N GLY A 79 12.95 -8.13 11.71
CA GLY A 79 13.53 -8.81 12.87
C GLY A 79 12.51 -9.56 13.73
N TRP A 80 11.37 -9.92 13.16
CA TRP A 80 10.55 -11.00 13.70
C TRP A 80 11.21 -12.34 13.37
N GLU A 81 11.05 -13.32 14.25
CA GLU A 81 11.56 -14.67 14.08
C GLU A 81 10.43 -15.67 14.26
N THR A 82 10.50 -16.80 13.57
CA THR A 82 9.60 -17.93 13.81
C THR A 82 9.90 -18.53 15.19
N ASP A 83 8.87 -18.74 16.00
CA ASP A 83 9.02 -19.36 17.31
C ASP A 83 9.56 -20.80 17.14
N THR A 84 10.60 -21.15 17.88
CA THR A 84 11.21 -22.49 17.82
C THR A 84 10.27 -23.57 18.33
N THR A 85 9.28 -23.20 19.16
CA THR A 85 8.32 -24.14 19.76
C THR A 85 7.06 -24.28 18.90
N ASP A 86 6.64 -23.20 18.24
CA ASP A 86 5.43 -23.13 17.43
C ASP A 86 5.78 -22.50 16.07
N SER A 87 5.94 -23.34 15.03
CA SER A 87 6.23 -22.86 13.66
C SER A 87 5.18 -21.88 13.11
N ASP A 88 3.98 -21.90 13.70
CA ASP A 88 2.85 -21.06 13.33
C ASP A 88 2.79 -19.76 14.16
N SER A 89 3.86 -19.37 14.85
CA SER A 89 3.94 -18.10 15.57
C SER A 89 5.21 -17.33 15.21
N LEU A 90 5.07 -16.01 15.06
CA LEU A 90 6.19 -15.08 14.94
C LEU A 90 6.39 -14.35 16.27
N ILE A 91 7.65 -14.21 16.69
CA ILE A 91 8.04 -13.53 17.91
C ILE A 91 9.13 -12.49 17.67
N ILE A 92 9.16 -11.44 18.49
CA ILE A 92 10.29 -10.51 18.55
C ILE A 92 11.26 -11.00 19.63
N PRO A 93 12.51 -11.37 19.27
CA PRO A 93 13.51 -11.86 20.22
C PRO A 93 13.71 -10.93 21.41
N THR A 94 14.01 -11.52 22.57
CA THR A 94 14.34 -10.75 23.79
C THR A 94 15.55 -9.87 23.53
N GLY A 95 15.48 -8.59 23.95
CA GLY A 95 16.53 -7.60 23.68
C GLY A 95 16.44 -6.88 22.32
N ARG A 96 15.53 -7.31 21.42
CA ARG A 96 15.25 -6.56 20.18
C ARG A 96 14.05 -5.64 20.36
N PHE A 97 14.22 -4.41 19.91
CA PHE A 97 13.19 -3.37 19.93
C PHE A 97 12.96 -2.88 18.51
N MET A 98 11.69 -2.72 18.16
CA MET A 98 11.30 -2.08 16.91
C MET A 98 11.37 -0.56 17.06
N SER A 99 11.50 0.12 15.92
CA SER A 99 11.58 1.58 15.86
C SER A 99 10.45 2.15 15.02
N MET A 100 10.12 3.43 15.25
CA MET A 100 9.14 4.14 14.41
C MET A 100 9.60 4.28 12.95
N ALA A 101 10.88 4.01 12.64
CA ALA A 101 11.35 3.96 11.27
C ALA A 101 10.73 2.79 10.49
N GLU A 102 10.57 1.61 11.12
CA GLU A 102 9.91 0.46 10.49
C GLU A 102 8.42 0.76 10.26
N VAL A 103 7.73 1.33 11.25
CA VAL A 103 6.34 1.77 11.13
C VAL A 103 6.18 2.72 9.95
N ARG A 104 7.07 3.70 9.81
CA ARG A 104 7.03 4.68 8.73
C ARG A 104 7.16 4.02 7.35
N LYS A 105 8.06 3.05 7.18
CA LYS A 105 8.20 2.34 5.89
C LYS A 105 6.92 1.59 5.48
N VAL A 106 6.21 1.04 6.45
CA VAL A 106 4.90 0.40 6.19
C VAL A 106 3.84 1.43 5.82
N GLU A 107 3.81 2.58 6.51
CA GLU A 107 2.90 3.69 6.17
C GLU A 107 3.20 4.29 4.79
N ASP A 108 4.46 4.48 4.43
CA ASP A 108 4.87 4.95 3.10
C ASP A 108 4.38 3.96 2.01
N SER A 109 4.43 2.66 2.30
CA SER A 109 3.90 1.61 1.39
C SER A 109 2.38 1.66 1.25
N LYS A 110 1.66 1.96 2.34
CA LYS A 110 0.20 2.19 2.31
C LYS A 110 -0.17 3.41 1.49
N GLU A 111 0.52 4.52 1.70
CA GLU A 111 0.27 5.76 0.96
C GLU A 111 0.50 5.54 -0.54
N ARG A 112 1.57 4.83 -0.89
CA ARG A 112 1.84 4.44 -2.27
C ARG A 112 0.72 3.59 -2.87
N LEU A 113 0.30 2.52 -2.19
CA LEU A 113 -0.78 1.65 -2.69
C LEU A 113 -2.09 2.42 -2.85
N ARG A 114 -2.42 3.29 -1.89
CA ARG A 114 -3.59 4.16 -1.95
C ARG A 114 -3.53 5.11 -3.15
N LYS A 115 -2.37 5.69 -3.43
CA LYS A 115 -2.15 6.55 -4.60
C LYS A 115 -2.34 5.79 -5.90
N GLU A 116 -1.77 4.59 -6.01
CA GLU A 116 -1.93 3.73 -7.19
C GLU A 116 -3.39 3.35 -7.43
N LEU A 117 -4.12 2.97 -6.38
CA LEU A 117 -5.55 2.64 -6.47
C LEU A 117 -6.39 3.86 -6.92
N ASN A 118 -6.08 5.05 -6.40
CA ASN A 118 -6.80 6.27 -6.76
C ASN A 118 -6.55 6.70 -8.22
N GLU A 119 -5.30 6.60 -8.70
CA GLU A 119 -4.98 6.89 -10.10
C GLU A 119 -5.69 5.92 -11.05
N VAL A 120 -5.69 4.61 -10.73
CA VAL A 120 -6.42 3.61 -11.51
C VAL A 120 -7.93 3.91 -11.54
N ALA A 121 -8.52 4.27 -10.40
CA ALA A 121 -9.93 4.64 -10.33
C ALA A 121 -10.25 5.89 -11.17
N LYS A 122 -9.40 6.91 -11.08
CA LYS A 122 -9.52 8.16 -11.86
C LYS A 122 -9.39 7.93 -13.36
N GLU A 123 -8.47 7.06 -13.78
CA GLU A 123 -8.32 6.69 -15.18
C GLU A 123 -9.54 5.92 -15.73
N ARG A 124 -10.13 5.02 -14.93
CA ARG A 124 -11.37 4.33 -15.31
C ARG A 124 -12.51 5.32 -15.51
N LEU A 125 -12.70 6.24 -14.56
CA LEU A 125 -13.74 7.27 -14.66
C LEU A 125 -13.53 8.19 -15.87
N ARG A 126 -12.28 8.56 -16.18
CA ARG A 126 -11.97 9.39 -17.37
C ARG A 126 -12.25 8.65 -18.67
N LYS A 127 -12.04 7.34 -18.73
CA LYS A 127 -12.37 6.52 -19.89
C LYS A 127 -13.89 6.39 -20.06
N GLU A 128 -14.62 6.15 -18.98
CA GLU A 128 -16.08 6.04 -18.97
C GLU A 128 -16.77 7.34 -19.41
N THR A 129 -16.34 8.49 -18.88
CA THR A 129 -16.87 9.81 -19.26
C THR A 129 -16.55 10.16 -20.72
N ARG A 130 -15.41 9.71 -21.26
CA ARG A 130 -15.04 9.92 -22.67
C ARG A 130 -15.81 9.01 -23.64
N SER A 131 -16.17 7.79 -23.24
CA SER A 131 -17.02 6.89 -24.03
C SER A 131 -18.50 7.28 -23.96
N ALA A 132 -18.99 7.83 -22.83
CA ALA A 132 -20.36 8.31 -22.71
C ALA A 132 -20.63 9.58 -23.55
N SER A 133 -19.60 10.40 -23.81
CA SER A 133 -19.71 11.61 -24.63
C SER A 133 -19.78 11.34 -26.15
N SER A 134 -19.51 10.12 -26.63
CA SER A 134 -19.51 9.83 -28.08
C SER A 134 -20.84 9.25 -28.61
N SER A 135 -21.88 9.12 -27.77
CA SER A 135 -23.18 8.55 -28.17
C SER A 135 -24.35 9.54 -28.15
N VAL A 136 -24.10 10.85 -28.02
CA VAL A 136 -25.16 11.86 -28.19
C VAL A 136 -25.22 12.23 -29.68
N THR A 137 -26.01 11.48 -30.44
CA THR A 137 -26.45 11.92 -31.77
C THR A 137 -27.28 13.19 -31.61
N PRO A 138 -26.98 14.28 -32.34
CA PRO A 138 -27.86 15.43 -32.35
C PRO A 138 -29.14 15.01 -33.09
N VAL A 139 -30.26 14.94 -32.37
CA VAL A 139 -31.58 14.89 -33.01
C VAL A 139 -31.77 16.24 -33.68
N ASP A 140 -31.64 16.21 -35.00
CA ASP A 140 -31.91 17.28 -35.94
C ASP A 140 -33.40 17.67 -35.82
N THR A 141 -33.71 18.64 -34.97
CA THR A 141 -35.03 19.29 -34.96
C THR A 141 -35.04 20.31 -36.09
N ALA A 142 -35.19 19.81 -37.32
CA ALA A 142 -35.46 20.64 -38.49
C ALA A 142 -36.87 21.25 -38.36
N GLY A 143 -36.92 22.57 -38.23
CA GLY A 143 -38.16 23.33 -38.33
C GLY A 143 -38.60 23.51 -39.79
N SER A 144 -39.90 23.30 -40.05
CA SER A 144 -40.70 23.85 -41.16
C SER A 144 -42.00 23.05 -41.25
N SER A 145 -43.20 23.58 -41.52
CA SER A 145 -43.62 24.92 -41.89
C SER A 145 -45.15 24.96 -41.77
N VAL A 146 -45.64 26.15 -41.42
CA VAL A 146 -46.98 26.71 -41.58
C VAL A 146 -47.90 26.00 -42.58
N ARG A 147 -49.15 25.72 -42.15
CA ARG A 147 -50.32 25.86 -43.05
C ARG A 147 -51.58 26.25 -42.29
N VAL A 148 -52.01 27.49 -42.54
CA VAL A 148 -53.33 28.05 -42.24
C VAL A 148 -54.29 27.57 -43.34
N GLN A 149 -55.48 27.09 -42.96
CA GLN A 149 -56.77 27.04 -43.69
C GLN A 149 -57.72 26.19 -42.82
N ALA A 150 -59.01 26.50 -42.63
CA ALA A 150 -59.95 27.35 -43.36
C ALA A 150 -60.96 27.99 -42.39
#